data_AF-A0A6H5KJW3-F1
#
_entry.id   AF-A0A6H5KJW3-F1
#
_cell.length_a   1.000
_cell.length_b   1.000
_cell.length_c   1.000
_cell.angle_alpha   90.00
_cell.angle_beta   90.00
_cell.angle_gamma   90.00
#
_symmetry.space_group_name_H-M   'P 1'
#
loop_
_entity.id
_entity.type
_entity.pdbx_description
1 polymer ?
#
loop_
_entity_poly.entity_id
_entity_poly.type
_entity_poly.pdbx_seq_one_letter_code
_entity_poly.pdbx_strand_id
1 'polypeptide(L)'
;MRSFVLHNPTVTIQDTSIVFAFAGLGHSLTSPFVGFLQDKKRLGLQGTAVVGASLVALATLASSMATSVFELASLNAVLGVGVAFAYTCPLVSGYALMPDRKGTVSGFVVAGFGAGAAVFDAVATAVVNPSNTPPDPATGYYGEAREK
;
A
#
# COMPACT_ATOMS: atom_id res chain seq x y z
N MET A 1 0.94 -27.59 1.92
CA MET A 1 0.57 -26.76 0.76
C MET A 1 -0.77 -26.11 1.08
N ARG A 2 -0.85 -24.78 1.23
CA ARG A 2 -2.14 -24.10 1.43
C ARG A 2 -2.89 -24.12 0.08
N SER A 3 -4.15 -24.56 0.07
CA SER A 3 -4.98 -24.57 -1.13
C SER A 3 -5.37 -23.14 -1.49
N PHE A 4 -5.03 -22.69 -2.70
CA PHE A 4 -5.51 -21.42 -3.24
C PHE A 4 -7.00 -21.54 -3.55
N VAL A 5 -7.82 -20.76 -2.85
CA VAL A 5 -9.26 -20.66 -3.12
C VAL A 5 -9.46 -19.50 -4.08
N LEU A 6 -9.80 -19.80 -5.34
CA LEU A 6 -10.05 -18.79 -6.37
C LEU A 6 -11.30 -17.95 -6.09
N HIS A 7 -12.30 -18.53 -5.41
CA HIS A 7 -13.58 -17.89 -5.17
C HIS A 7 -14.15 -18.28 -3.81
N ASN A 8 -14.55 -17.28 -3.02
CA ASN A 8 -15.30 -17.47 -1.78
C ASN A 8 -16.64 -16.71 -1.88
N PRO A 9 -17.79 -17.39 -1.99
CA PRO A 9 -19.10 -16.75 -2.17
C PRO A 9 -19.60 -16.01 -0.92
N THR A 10 -18.94 -16.19 0.22
CA THR A 10 -19.32 -15.53 1.49
C THR A 10 -18.66 -14.16 1.65
N VAL A 11 -17.60 -13.86 0.88
CA VAL A 11 -16.86 -12.60 0.98
C VAL A 11 -17.38 -11.60 -0.04
N THR A 12 -17.86 -10.46 0.43
CA THR A 12 -18.35 -9.36 -0.42
C THR A 12 -17.26 -8.32 -0.67
N ILE A 13 -17.47 -7.45 -1.66
CA ILE A 13 -16.60 -6.27 -1.88
C ILE A 13 -16.51 -5.41 -0.61
N GLN A 14 -17.63 -5.28 0.12
CA GLN A 14 -17.68 -4.50 1.36
C GLN A 14 -16.76 -5.11 2.44
N ASP A 15 -16.68 -6.43 2.55
CA ASP A 15 -15.80 -7.08 3.53
C ASP A 15 -14.31 -6.80 3.24
N THR A 16 -13.95 -6.61 1.97
CA THR A 16 -12.56 -6.28 1.60
C THR A 16 -12.16 -4.83 1.90
N SER A 17 -13.12 -3.94 2.17
CA SER A 17 -12.83 -2.53 2.49
C SER A 17 -11.98 -2.36 3.75
N ILE A 18 -12.05 -3.32 4.68
CA ILE A 18 -11.26 -3.34 5.92
C ILE A 18 -9.76 -3.38 5.65
N VAL A 19 -9.34 -3.91 4.49
CA VAL A 19 -7.93 -3.98 4.08
C VAL A 19 -7.33 -2.57 3.98
N PHE A 20 -8.05 -1.65 3.34
CA PHE A 20 -7.60 -0.26 3.23
C PHE A 20 -7.62 0.45 4.59
N ALA A 21 -8.63 0.20 5.41
CA ALA A 21 -8.72 0.75 6.76
C ALA A 21 -7.51 0.34 7.62
N PHE A 22 -7.10 -0.93 7.55
CA PHE A 22 -5.93 -1.42 8.28
C PHE A 22 -4.62 -0.79 7.79
N ALA A 23 -4.45 -0.60 6.48
CA ALA A 23 -3.31 0.15 5.95
C ALA A 23 -3.30 1.60 6.48
N GLY A 24 -4.45 2.27 6.48
CA GLY A 24 -4.60 3.61 7.06
C GLY A 24 -4.29 3.66 8.56
N LEU A 25 -4.72 2.64 9.32
CA LEU A 25 -4.41 2.52 10.75
C LEU A 25 -2.92 2.32 10.99
N GLY A 26 -2.28 1.40 10.27
CA GLY A 26 -0.84 1.15 10.35
C GLY A 26 -0.04 2.42 10.03
N HIS A 27 -0.44 3.15 9.00
CA HIS A 27 0.15 4.44 8.66
C HIS A 27 -0.04 5.48 9.78
N SER A 28 -1.28 5.72 10.18
CA SER A 28 -1.63 6.78 11.14
C SER A 28 -1.00 6.57 12.52
N LEU A 29 -0.95 5.33 12.98
CA LEU A 29 -0.32 4.99 14.26
C LEU A 29 1.19 5.13 14.20
N THR A 30 1.82 4.94 13.04
CA THR A 30 3.28 4.94 12.92
C THR A 30 3.84 6.33 12.62
N SER A 31 3.17 7.11 11.77
CA SER A 31 3.67 8.41 11.26
C SER A 31 4.21 9.37 12.34
N PRO A 32 3.57 9.54 13.51
CA PRO A 32 4.13 10.37 14.58
C PRO A 32 5.50 9.89 15.08
N PHE A 33 5.71 8.57 15.16
CA PHE A 33 6.93 7.97 15.70
C PHE A 33 8.09 7.98 14.71
N VAL A 34 7.81 7.88 13.40
CA VAL A 34 8.83 7.84 12.36
C VAL A 34 9.68 9.10 12.38
N GLY A 35 9.05 10.29 12.51
CA GLY A 35 9.77 11.56 12.58
C GLY A 35 10.80 11.57 13.73
N PHE A 36 10.41 11.11 14.91
CA PHE A 36 11.32 11.00 16.06
C PHE A 36 12.43 9.96 15.86
N LEU A 37 12.13 8.84 15.21
CA LEU A 37 13.10 7.80 14.89
C LEU A 37 14.14 8.29 13.86
N GLN A 38 13.69 9.10 12.90
CA GLN A 38 14.51 9.64 11.83
C GLN A 38 15.44 10.75 12.33
N ASP A 39 14.99 11.59 13.27
CA ASP A 39 15.81 12.63 13.91
C ASP A 39 16.90 12.07 14.84
N LYS A 40 16.66 10.89 15.44
CA LYS A 40 17.72 10.20 16.16
C LYS A 40 18.79 9.76 15.16
N LYS A 41 20.05 10.13 15.43
CA LYS A 41 21.28 9.75 14.67
C LYS A 41 21.48 8.23 14.42
N ARG A 42 20.54 7.35 14.80
CA ARG A 42 20.64 5.90 14.69
C ARG A 42 20.13 5.34 13.36
N LEU A 43 19.07 5.90 12.76
CA LEU A 43 18.55 5.44 11.47
C LEU A 43 18.88 6.42 10.34
N GLY A 44 18.74 7.73 10.60
CA GLY A 44 18.90 8.76 9.58
C GLY A 44 17.93 8.62 8.41
N LEU A 45 18.06 9.50 7.41
CA LEU A 45 17.17 9.54 6.25
C LEU A 45 17.23 8.24 5.41
N GLN A 46 18.44 7.73 5.17
CA GLN A 46 18.65 6.53 4.34
C GLN A 46 18.16 5.26 5.03
N GLY A 47 18.41 5.10 6.34
CA GLY A 47 17.93 3.93 7.08
C GLY A 47 16.41 3.88 7.13
N THR A 48 15.75 5.01 7.38
CA THR A 48 14.29 5.11 7.34
C THR A 48 13.73 4.73 5.97
N ALA A 49 14.36 5.18 4.88
CA ALA A 49 13.94 4.83 3.51
C ALA A 49 14.07 3.33 3.23
N VAL A 50 15.19 2.71 3.60
CA VAL A 50 15.42 1.28 3.40
C VAL A 50 14.44 0.44 4.21
N VAL A 51 14.20 0.80 5.47
CA VAL A 51 13.22 0.10 6.33
C VAL A 51 11.82 0.22 5.75
N GLY A 52 11.40 1.42 5.34
CA GLY A 52 10.08 1.63 4.74
C GLY A 52 9.89 0.82 3.46
N ALA A 53 10.84 0.90 2.53
CA ALA A 53 10.78 0.16 1.27
C ALA A 53 10.79 -1.36 1.49
N SER A 54 11.60 -1.86 2.43
CA SER A 54 11.66 -3.28 2.76
C SER A 54 10.35 -3.78 3.37
N LEU A 55 9.74 -3.01 4.28
CA LEU A 55 8.45 -3.35 4.88
C LEU A 55 7.33 -3.40 3.83
N VAL A 56 7.27 -2.41 2.93
CA VAL A 56 6.28 -2.41 1.85
C VAL A 56 6.47 -3.62 0.93
N ALA A 57 7.71 -3.91 0.51
CA ALA A 57 8.00 -5.04 -0.36
C ALA A 57 7.65 -6.38 0.31
N LEU A 58 8.09 -6.59 1.55
CA LEU A 58 7.83 -7.83 2.29
C LEU A 58 6.34 -8.01 2.61
N ALA A 59 5.63 -6.95 3.01
CA ALA A 59 4.19 -7.01 3.26
C ALA A 59 3.41 -7.31 1.98
N THR A 60 3.81 -6.74 0.84
CA THR A 60 3.19 -7.01 -0.47
C THR A 60 3.42 -8.45 -0.89
N LEU A 61 4.66 -8.95 -0.78
CA LEU A 61 5.00 -10.33 -1.10
C LEU A 61 4.26 -11.32 -0.18
N ALA A 62 4.21 -11.05 1.13
CA ALA A 62 3.46 -11.87 2.07
C ALA A 62 1.95 -11.85 1.77
N SER A 63 1.40 -10.72 1.32
CA SER A 63 -0.01 -10.58 0.94
C SER A 63 -0.39 -11.49 -0.22
N SER A 64 0.55 -11.85 -1.10
CA SER A 64 0.30 -12.83 -2.18
C SER A 64 -0.03 -14.24 -1.66
N MET A 65 0.32 -14.54 -0.41
CA MET A 65 0.08 -15.82 0.25
C MET A 65 -1.13 -15.78 1.20
N ALA A 66 -1.82 -14.65 1.30
CA ALA A 66 -2.96 -14.49 2.18
C ALA A 66 -4.15 -15.33 1.68
N THR A 67 -4.80 -16.04 2.60
CA THR A 67 -5.92 -16.94 2.31
C THR A 67 -7.24 -16.47 2.92
N SER A 68 -7.19 -15.44 3.76
CA SER A 68 -8.36 -14.82 4.38
C SER A 68 -8.28 -13.30 4.31
N VAL A 69 -9.44 -12.63 4.32
CA VAL A 69 -9.54 -11.17 4.32
C VAL A 69 -8.84 -10.57 5.54
N PHE A 70 -8.96 -11.21 6.70
CA PHE A 70 -8.34 -10.73 7.93
C PHE A 70 -6.81 -10.86 7.91
N GLU A 71 -6.27 -11.95 7.35
CA GLU A 71 -4.82 -12.11 7.13
C GLU A 71 -4.31 -11.03 6.18
N LEU A 72 -5.02 -10.79 5.07
CA LEU A 72 -4.70 -9.73 4.11
C LEU A 72 -4.75 -8.33 4.75
N ALA A 73 -5.78 -8.04 5.56
CA ALA A 73 -5.92 -6.78 6.27
C ALA A 73 -4.79 -6.56 7.27
N SER A 74 -4.43 -7.59 8.03
CA SER A 74 -3.32 -7.54 8.99
C SER A 74 -1.98 -7.28 8.31
N LEU A 75 -1.71 -7.92 7.16
CA LEU A 75 -0.52 -7.65 6.34
C LEU A 75 -0.54 -6.23 5.75
N ASN A 76 -1.72 -5.72 5.38
CA ASN A 76 -1.87 -4.35 4.90
C ASN A 76 -1.64 -3.31 6.01
N ALA A 77 -1.92 -3.63 7.29
CA ALA A 77 -1.48 -2.77 8.39
C ALA A 77 0.05 -2.64 8.42
N VAL A 78 0.80 -3.73 8.23
CA VAL A 78 2.27 -3.70 8.12
C VAL A 78 2.73 -2.91 6.90
N LEU A 79 2.03 -3.05 5.76
CA LEU A 79 2.27 -2.21 4.59
C LEU A 79 2.09 -0.72 4.93
N GLY A 80 1.04 -0.36 5.66
CA GLY A 80 0.79 0.99 6.16
C GLY A 80 1.94 1.55 7.02
N VAL A 81 2.51 0.72 7.89
CA VAL A 81 3.74 1.04 8.65
C VAL A 81 4.89 1.37 7.69
N GLY A 82 5.15 0.50 6.70
CA GLY A 82 6.20 0.72 5.71
C GLY A 82 6.01 2.02 4.91
N VAL A 83 4.76 2.32 4.51
CA VAL A 83 4.41 3.57 3.84
C VAL A 83 4.68 4.78 4.73
N ALA A 84 4.37 4.72 6.03
CA ALA A 84 4.70 5.82 6.96
C ALA A 84 6.21 6.11 6.98
N PHE A 85 7.05 5.07 7.02
CA PHE A 85 8.51 5.23 6.93
C PHE A 85 8.96 5.83 5.60
N ALA A 86 8.45 5.32 4.48
CA ALA A 86 8.86 5.81 3.16
C ALA A 86 8.37 7.24 2.88
N TYR A 87 7.17 7.59 3.37
CA TYR A 87 6.52 8.87 3.12
C TYR A 87 7.17 10.05 3.86
N THR A 88 7.77 9.82 5.03
CA THR A 88 8.47 10.89 5.77
C THR A 88 9.79 11.30 5.12
N CYS A 89 10.47 10.41 4.39
CA CYS A 89 11.75 10.70 3.75
C CYS A 89 11.71 11.90 2.77
N PRO A 90 10.81 11.95 1.77
CA PRO A 90 10.71 13.09 0.85
C PRO A 90 10.21 14.36 1.57
N LEU A 91 9.38 14.24 2.61
CA LEU A 91 8.96 15.39 3.41
C LEU A 91 10.12 16.03 4.15
N VAL A 92 10.87 15.26 4.94
CA VAL A 92 11.98 15.80 5.74
C VAL A 92 13.07 16.39 4.85
N SER A 93 13.43 15.69 3.77
CA SER A 93 14.44 16.18 2.82
C SER A 93 13.96 17.44 2.08
N GLY A 94 12.71 17.49 1.63
CA GLY A 94 12.12 18.67 1.00
C GLY A 94 12.00 19.86 1.96
N TYR A 95 11.61 19.62 3.22
CA TYR A 95 11.55 20.66 4.25
C TYR A 95 12.93 21.23 4.58
N ALA A 96 13.98 20.40 4.57
CA ALA A 96 15.35 20.86 4.73
C ALA A 96 15.81 21.73 3.55
N LEU A 97 15.36 21.41 2.32
CA LEU A 97 15.71 22.17 1.12
C LEU A 97 14.93 23.49 1.01
N MET A 98 13.67 23.52 1.46
CA MET A 98 12.78 24.68 1.37
C MET A 98 12.03 24.93 2.68
N PRO A 99 12.74 25.38 3.74
CA PRO A 99 12.16 25.51 5.09
C PRO A 99 11.02 26.53 5.17
N ASP A 100 11.04 27.56 4.32
CA ASP A 100 9.99 28.60 4.28
C ASP A 100 8.75 28.18 3.49
N ARG A 101 8.80 27.06 2.76
CA ARG A 101 7.75 26.61 1.83
C ARG A 101 7.28 25.18 2.10
N LYS A 102 7.17 24.82 3.39
CA LYS A 102 6.74 23.47 3.81
C LYS A 102 5.40 23.04 3.21
N GLY A 103 4.43 23.96 3.07
CA GLY A 103 3.14 23.66 2.44
C GLY A 103 3.26 23.29 0.96
N THR A 104 4.17 23.92 0.22
CA THR A 104 4.45 23.58 -1.18
C THR A 104 5.12 22.20 -1.27
N VAL A 105 6.08 21.92 -0.39
CA VAL A 105 6.77 20.62 -0.32
C VAL A 105 5.77 19.51 -0.05
N SER A 106 4.93 19.62 0.99
CA SER A 106 3.94 18.61 1.31
C SER A 106 2.91 18.44 0.18
N GLY A 107 2.49 19.52 -0.47
CA GLY A 107 1.63 19.49 -1.65
C GLY A 107 2.23 18.65 -2.79
N PHE A 108 3.50 18.87 -3.14
CA PHE A 108 4.17 18.07 -4.18
C PHE A 108 4.34 16.60 -3.78
N VAL A 109 4.65 16.32 -2.51
CA VAL A 109 4.77 14.94 -2.02
C VAL A 109 3.43 14.20 -2.10
N VAL A 110 2.32 14.83 -1.66
CA VAL A 110 0.97 14.26 -1.78
C VAL A 110 0.56 14.11 -3.24
N ALA A 111 0.86 15.09 -4.09
CA ALA A 111 0.57 15.01 -5.53
C ALA A 111 1.32 13.84 -6.18
N GLY A 112 2.60 13.64 -5.84
CA GLY A 112 3.39 12.49 -6.29
C GLY A 112 2.84 11.16 -5.78
N PHE A 113 2.37 11.10 -4.53
CA PHE A 113 1.73 9.90 -3.98
C PHE A 113 0.45 9.53 -4.74
N GLY A 114 -0.43 10.50 -5.00
CA GLY A 114 -1.66 10.28 -5.77
C GLY A 114 -1.40 9.96 -7.26
N ALA A 115 -0.51 10.71 -7.91
CA ALA A 115 -0.13 10.46 -9.31
C ALA A 115 0.55 9.09 -9.47
N GLY A 116 1.39 8.70 -8.51
CA GLY A 116 2.01 7.39 -8.47
C GLY A 116 0.96 6.27 -8.42
N ALA A 117 -0.05 6.39 -7.56
CA ALA A 117 -1.15 5.42 -7.50
C ALA A 117 -1.85 5.28 -8.86
N ALA A 118 -2.17 6.39 -9.54
CA ALA A 118 -2.80 6.34 -10.86
C ALA A 118 -1.92 5.70 -11.94
N VAL A 119 -0.61 5.99 -11.95
CA VAL A 119 0.33 5.36 -12.90
C VAL A 119 0.43 3.87 -12.63
N PHE A 120 0.59 3.45 -11.38
CA PHE A 120 0.74 2.04 -11.04
C PHE A 120 -0.56 1.25 -11.17
N ASP A 121 -1.73 1.89 -11.08
CA ASP A 121 -3.01 1.26 -11.40
C ASP A 121 -3.08 0.83 -12.88
N ALA A 122 -2.64 1.70 -13.79
CA ALA A 122 -2.54 1.37 -15.21
C ALA A 122 -1.52 0.25 -15.47
N VAL A 123 -0.37 0.28 -14.80
CA VAL A 123 0.67 -0.77 -14.91
C VAL A 123 0.14 -2.10 -14.37
N ALA A 124 -0.49 -2.11 -13.19
CA ALA A 124 -1.06 -3.30 -12.58
C ALA A 124 -2.16 -3.89 -13.46
N THR A 125 -3.04 -3.05 -14.02
CA THR A 125 -4.07 -3.48 -14.97
C THR A 125 -3.45 -4.09 -16.23
N ALA A 126 -2.42 -3.47 -16.82
CA ALA A 126 -1.75 -4.02 -18.00
C ALA A 126 -1.09 -5.39 -17.76
N VAL A 127 -0.67 -5.68 -16.53
CA VAL A 127 -0.06 -6.96 -16.15
C VAL A 127 -1.11 -8.01 -15.75
N VAL A 128 -2.13 -7.62 -14.98
CA VAL A 128 -3.12 -8.53 -14.38
C VAL A 128 -4.36 -8.73 -15.26
N ASN A 129 -4.80 -7.68 -15.95
CA ASN A 129 -5.94 -7.67 -16.87
C ASN A 129 -5.58 -6.95 -18.19
N PRO A 130 -4.70 -7.54 -19.03
CA PRO A 130 -4.13 -6.87 -20.21
C PRO A 130 -5.19 -6.44 -21.24
N SER A 131 -6.28 -7.19 -21.32
CA SER A 131 -7.42 -6.92 -22.20
C SER A 131 -8.45 -5.95 -21.60
N ASN A 132 -8.22 -5.47 -20.37
CA ASN A 132 -9.12 -4.63 -19.59
C ASN A 132 -10.59 -5.11 -19.67
N THR A 133 -10.79 -6.43 -19.61
CA THR A 133 -12.12 -7.02 -19.70
C THR A 133 -12.91 -6.59 -18.47
N PRO A 134 -14.12 -6.02 -18.59
CA PRO A 134 -14.92 -5.66 -17.44
C PRO A 134 -15.50 -6.91 -16.75
N PRO A 135 -15.78 -6.84 -15.44
CA PRO A 135 -16.49 -7.91 -14.75
C PRO A 135 -17.94 -8.01 -15.25
N ASP A 136 -18.49 -9.21 -15.27
CA ASP A 136 -19.89 -9.48 -15.59
C ASP A 136 -20.82 -8.75 -14.61
N PRO A 137 -21.77 -7.92 -15.07
CA PRO A 137 -22.68 -7.17 -14.19
C PRO A 137 -23.59 -8.05 -13.33
N ALA A 138 -23.92 -9.27 -13.76
CA ALA A 138 -24.81 -10.16 -13.04
C ALA A 138 -24.08 -10.96 -11.95
N THR A 139 -22.82 -11.31 -12.18
CA THR A 139 -22.06 -12.21 -11.29
C THR A 139 -20.90 -11.52 -10.57
N GLY A 140 -20.40 -10.40 -11.10
CA GLY A 140 -19.25 -9.65 -10.58
C GLY A 140 -17.89 -10.25 -10.94
N TYR A 141 -17.82 -11.30 -11.77
CA TYR A 141 -16.58 -12.01 -12.11
C TYR A 141 -16.05 -11.67 -13.50
N TYR A 142 -14.75 -11.88 -13.71
CA TYR A 142 -14.10 -11.76 -15.02
C TYR A 142 -14.20 -13.09 -15.78
N GLY A 143 -15.13 -13.19 -16.74
CA GLY A 143 -15.33 -14.36 -17.62
C GLY A 143 -15.88 -15.61 -16.93
N GLU A 144 -16.14 -16.68 -17.70
CA GLU A 144 -16.47 -18.00 -17.13
C GLU A 144 -15.24 -18.50 -16.35
N ALA A 145 -15.37 -18.57 -15.02
CA ALA A 145 -14.38 -19.21 -14.17
C ALA A 145 -14.20 -20.66 -14.65
N ARG A 146 -13.16 -20.93 -15.44
CA ARG A 146 -12.81 -22.28 -15.87
C ARG A 146 -12.36 -23.04 -14.63
N GLU A 147 -13.32 -23.75 -14.06
CA GLU A 147 -13.13 -24.82 -13.09
C GLU A 147 -12.06 -25.79 -13.63
N LYS A 148 -10.92 -25.85 -12.95
CA LYS A 148 -9.91 -26.89 -13.10
C LYS A 148 -9.40 -27.27 -11.72
#